data_AF-A0A1Z5IU65-F1
#
_entry.id   AF-A0A1Z5IU65-F1
#
_cell.length_a   1.000
_cell.length_b   1.000
_cell.length_c   1.000
_cell.angle_alpha   90.00
_cell.angle_beta   90.00
_cell.angle_gamma   90.00
#
_symmetry.space_group_name_H-M   'P 1'
#
loop_
_entity.id
_entity.type
_entity.pdbx_description
1 polymer ?
#
loop_
_entity_poly.entity_id
_entity_poly.type
_entity_poly.pdbx_seq_one_letter_code
_entity_poly.pdbx_strand_id
1 'polypeptide(L)'
;MKKEEMDSIISQAKEIGEYSSTKLFIAAIKSLCPNRKSIFRILIFTFIALAIAVSLALLNETNSKIIKVIELINSVDLVILGLVFTGYTLFQAILKKELLRTLLASDEDSNQTSTFVRVDRSFYYLMSLYFLNICLNILGLIFLIIVGGKWVLIPHNILLSNAFFVIISVPYLTYSLLVIWEIKFFIYNLSELFNLNIKQLMLNIIKESENEDK
;
A
#
# COMPACT_ATOMS: atom_id res chain seq x y z
N MET A 1 -30.99 1.18 20.48
CA MET A 1 -30.35 0.98 19.16
C MET A 1 -31.48 0.82 18.17
N LYS A 2 -31.59 1.70 17.16
CA LYS A 2 -32.70 1.63 16.20
C LYS A 2 -32.50 0.42 15.29
N LYS A 3 -33.60 -0.19 14.82
CA LYS A 3 -33.59 -1.41 13.99
C LYS A 3 -32.71 -1.25 12.73
N GLU A 4 -32.71 -0.05 12.16
CA GLU A 4 -31.88 0.35 11.01
C GLU A 4 -30.36 0.32 11.27
N GLU A 5 -29.89 0.74 12.45
CA GLU A 5 -28.45 0.63 12.82
C GLU A 5 -28.03 -0.84 12.96
N MET A 6 -28.94 -1.70 13.43
CA MET A 6 -28.63 -3.11 13.63
C MET A 6 -28.57 -3.86 12.29
N ASP A 7 -29.46 -3.51 11.36
CA ASP A 7 -29.47 -4.07 10.01
C ASP A 7 -28.25 -3.61 9.19
N SER A 8 -27.78 -2.36 9.35
CA SER A 8 -26.54 -1.89 8.71
C SER A 8 -25.29 -2.61 9.23
N ILE A 9 -25.19 -2.79 10.56
CA ILE A 9 -24.11 -3.55 11.20
C ILE A 9 -24.10 -5.01 10.73
N ILE A 10 -25.26 -5.65 10.60
CA ILE A 10 -25.38 -7.03 10.09
C ILE A 10 -24.97 -7.12 8.62
N SER A 11 -25.35 -6.15 7.79
CA SER A 11 -24.94 -6.09 6.38
C SER A 11 -23.42 -5.94 6.25
N GLN A 12 -22.80 -5.06 7.03
CA GLN A 12 -21.35 -4.87 7.04
C GLN A 12 -20.61 -6.10 7.58
N ALA A 13 -21.15 -6.76 8.61
CA ALA A 13 -20.61 -8.02 9.12
C ALA A 13 -20.64 -9.15 8.08
N LYS A 14 -21.66 -9.19 7.22
CA LYS A 14 -21.70 -10.12 6.08
C LYS A 14 -20.67 -9.78 5.01
N GLU A 15 -20.46 -8.49 4.71
CA GLU A 15 -19.45 -8.05 3.74
C GLU A 15 -18.03 -8.45 4.17
N ILE A 16 -17.76 -8.51 5.49
CA ILE A 16 -16.48 -8.98 6.05
C ILE A 16 -16.24 -10.48 5.78
N GLY A 17 -17.30 -11.29 5.68
CA GLY A 17 -17.23 -12.74 5.47
C GLY A 17 -17.15 -13.19 4.01
N GLU A 18 -17.49 -12.34 3.04
CA GLU A 18 -17.61 -12.73 1.62
C GLU A 18 -16.36 -12.42 0.76
N TYR A 19 -15.21 -12.14 1.38
CA TYR A 19 -14.03 -11.73 0.62
C TYR A 19 -13.40 -12.86 -0.20
N SER A 20 -13.47 -12.71 -1.53
CA SER A 20 -12.66 -13.47 -2.47
C SER A 20 -11.28 -12.83 -2.59
N SER A 21 -10.25 -13.56 -2.14
CA SER A 21 -8.82 -13.17 -2.22
C SER A 21 -8.44 -12.66 -3.62
N THR A 22 -8.95 -13.29 -4.67
CA THR A 22 -8.69 -12.93 -6.07
C THR A 22 -9.24 -11.56 -6.45
N LYS A 23 -10.45 -11.20 -6.01
CA LYS A 23 -11.06 -9.90 -6.31
C LYS A 23 -10.29 -8.75 -5.65
N LEU A 24 -9.80 -8.97 -4.43
CA LEU A 24 -8.99 -8.00 -3.71
C LEU A 24 -7.60 -7.83 -4.32
N PHE A 25 -6.98 -8.93 -4.79
CA PHE A 25 -5.72 -8.87 -5.56
C PHE A 25 -5.87 -8.06 -6.85
N ILE A 26 -6.95 -8.29 -7.60
CA ILE A 26 -7.24 -7.53 -8.84
C ILE A 26 -7.52 -6.06 -8.52
N ALA A 27 -8.24 -5.78 -7.43
CA ALA A 27 -8.49 -4.41 -6.98
C ALA A 27 -7.19 -3.70 -6.59
N ALA A 28 -6.25 -4.40 -5.94
CA ALA A 28 -4.96 -3.84 -5.59
C ALA A 28 -4.15 -3.44 -6.83
N ILE A 29 -4.07 -4.33 -7.83
CA ILE A 29 -3.42 -4.03 -9.12
C ILE A 29 -4.12 -2.86 -9.83
N LYS A 30 -5.47 -2.85 -9.85
CA LYS A 30 -6.27 -1.84 -10.55
C LYS A 30 -6.20 -0.46 -9.89
N SER A 31 -5.96 -0.38 -8.59
CA SER A 31 -5.79 0.89 -7.89
C SER A 31 -4.48 1.61 -8.23
N LEU A 32 -3.47 0.90 -8.76
CA LEU A 32 -2.29 1.51 -9.38
C LEU A 32 -2.49 1.97 -10.81
N CYS A 33 -3.63 1.64 -11.45
CA CYS A 33 -3.94 2.26 -12.73
C CYS A 33 -4.16 3.77 -12.55
N PRO A 34 -3.72 4.59 -13.52
CA PRO A 34 -3.78 6.04 -13.45
C PRO A 34 -5.23 6.53 -13.28
N ASN A 35 -5.56 6.99 -12.08
CA ASN A 35 -6.78 7.75 -11.81
C ASN A 35 -6.51 9.25 -12.07
N ARG A 36 -7.50 10.02 -12.58
CA ARG A 36 -7.30 11.42 -13.00
C ARG A 36 -6.70 12.34 -11.92
N LYS A 37 -6.96 12.06 -10.63
CA LYS A 37 -6.37 12.78 -9.49
C LYS A 37 -4.92 12.36 -9.15
N SER A 38 -4.43 11.28 -9.74
CA SER A 38 -3.11 10.67 -9.49
C SER A 38 -2.07 11.02 -10.55
N ILE A 39 -2.48 11.59 -11.69
CA ILE A 39 -1.61 11.80 -12.86
C ILE A 39 -0.39 12.68 -12.52
N PHE A 40 -0.57 13.74 -11.73
CA PHE A 40 0.55 14.60 -11.31
C PHE A 40 1.60 13.84 -10.48
N ARG A 41 1.16 12.94 -9.59
CA ARG A 41 2.06 12.11 -8.77
C ARG A 41 2.81 11.12 -9.66
N ILE A 42 2.10 10.46 -10.57
CA ILE A 42 2.70 9.53 -11.52
C ILE A 42 3.74 10.25 -12.37
N LEU A 43 3.47 11.46 -12.85
CA LEU A 43 4.41 12.26 -13.63
C LEU A 43 5.70 12.56 -12.85
N ILE A 44 5.59 12.99 -11.58
CA ILE A 44 6.75 13.28 -10.73
C ILE A 44 7.61 12.02 -10.55
N PHE A 45 7.01 10.90 -10.17
CA PHE A 45 7.75 9.66 -9.98
C PHE A 45 8.32 9.10 -11.28
N THR A 46 7.63 9.31 -12.40
CA THR A 46 8.15 8.96 -13.74
C THR A 46 9.38 9.80 -14.09
N PHE A 47 9.37 11.10 -13.76
CA PHE A 47 10.53 11.97 -13.97
C PHE A 47 11.74 11.55 -13.13
N ILE A 48 11.52 11.22 -11.85
CA ILE A 48 12.57 10.69 -10.96
C ILE A 48 13.10 9.35 -11.50
N ALA A 49 12.19 8.44 -11.89
CA ALA A 49 12.55 7.14 -12.45
C ALA A 49 13.35 7.29 -13.76
N LEU A 50 12.98 8.24 -14.62
CA LEU A 50 13.71 8.54 -15.85
C LEU A 50 15.13 9.03 -15.56
N ALA A 51 15.30 9.95 -14.61
CA ALA A 51 16.62 10.43 -14.21
C ALA A 51 17.51 9.29 -13.71
N ILE A 52 16.97 8.41 -12.87
CA ILE A 52 17.70 7.22 -12.38
C ILE A 52 18.04 6.27 -13.53
N ALA A 53 17.07 5.95 -14.39
CA ALA A 53 17.26 4.99 -15.48
C ALA A 53 18.30 5.49 -16.51
N VAL A 54 18.26 6.76 -16.90
CA VAL A 54 19.26 7.36 -17.80
C VAL A 54 20.64 7.34 -17.14
N SER A 55 20.73 7.69 -15.85
CA SER A 55 22.00 7.66 -15.12
C SER A 55 22.61 6.25 -15.08
N LEU A 56 21.78 5.22 -14.92
CA LEU A 56 22.21 3.81 -14.94
C LEU A 56 22.62 3.34 -16.34
N ALA A 57 21.92 3.78 -17.38
CA ALA A 57 22.21 3.41 -18.77
C ALA A 57 23.54 3.97 -19.29
N LEU A 58 23.99 5.11 -18.76
CA LEU A 58 25.27 5.74 -19.13
C LEU A 58 26.48 5.08 -18.44
N LEU A 59 26.25 4.18 -17.48
CA LEU A 59 27.31 3.53 -16.71
C LEU A 59 27.70 2.18 -17.33
N ASN A 60 28.99 1.90 -17.42
CA ASN A 60 29.54 0.67 -18.01
C ASN A 60 29.12 -0.64 -17.31
N GLU A 61 28.59 -0.57 -16.08
CA GLU A 61 28.14 -1.72 -15.28
C GLU A 61 26.63 -1.66 -14.98
N THR A 62 25.82 -1.44 -16.01
CA THR A 62 24.35 -1.27 -15.87
C THR A 62 23.70 -2.42 -15.10
N ASN A 63 24.08 -3.68 -15.39
CA ASN A 63 23.50 -4.88 -14.76
C ASN A 63 23.76 -4.98 -13.26
N SER A 64 25.02 -4.79 -12.84
CA SER A 64 25.39 -4.87 -11.43
C SER A 64 24.69 -3.77 -10.61
N LYS A 65 24.54 -2.58 -11.21
CA LYS A 65 23.92 -1.44 -10.52
C LYS A 65 22.41 -1.55 -10.45
N ILE A 66 21.73 -2.02 -11.50
CA ILE A 66 20.27 -2.21 -11.44
C ILE A 66 19.90 -3.31 -10.44
N ILE A 67 20.67 -4.40 -10.34
CA ILE A 67 20.49 -5.44 -9.31
C ILE A 67 20.49 -4.80 -7.92
N LYS A 68 21.51 -3.99 -7.61
CA LYS A 68 21.61 -3.29 -6.31
C LYS A 68 20.44 -2.34 -6.05
N VAL A 69 19.93 -1.67 -7.08
CA VAL A 69 18.75 -0.80 -6.95
C VAL A 69 17.50 -1.63 -6.62
N ILE A 70 17.29 -2.76 -7.31
CA ILE A 70 16.17 -3.66 -7.03
C ILE A 70 16.28 -4.27 -5.63
N GLU A 71 17.48 -4.68 -5.21
CA GLU A 71 17.74 -5.19 -3.85
C GLU A 71 17.44 -4.14 -2.78
N LEU A 72 17.83 -2.89 -3.01
CA LEU A 72 17.53 -1.77 -2.10
C LEU A 72 16.02 -1.55 -1.98
N ILE A 73 15.31 -1.47 -3.12
CA ILE A 73 13.85 -1.33 -3.15
C ILE A 73 13.19 -2.48 -2.39
N ASN A 74 13.59 -3.71 -2.68
CA ASN A 74 13.02 -4.90 -2.03
C ASN A 74 13.26 -4.93 -0.52
N SER A 75 14.44 -4.46 -0.07
CA SER A 75 14.75 -4.36 1.35
C SER A 75 13.87 -3.32 2.05
N VAL A 76 13.63 -2.18 1.40
CA VAL A 76 12.69 -1.16 1.91
C VAL A 76 11.27 -1.70 1.96
N ASP A 77 10.81 -2.37 0.90
CA ASP A 77 9.46 -2.96 0.84
C ASP A 77 9.23 -3.98 1.95
N LEU A 78 10.21 -4.84 2.25
CA LEU A 78 10.13 -5.81 3.34
C LEU A 78 9.99 -5.14 4.72
N VAL A 79 10.74 -4.05 4.96
CA VAL A 79 10.63 -3.27 6.20
C VAL A 79 9.24 -2.63 6.30
N ILE A 80 8.76 -2.02 5.22
CA ILE A 80 7.44 -1.38 5.21
C ILE A 80 6.33 -2.43 5.39
N LEU A 81 6.43 -3.59 4.74
CA LEU A 81 5.47 -4.68 4.93
C LEU A 81 5.41 -5.11 6.40
N GLY A 82 6.57 -5.25 7.06
CA GLY A 82 6.64 -5.54 8.49
C GLY A 82 5.98 -4.46 9.36
N LEU A 83 6.18 -3.18 9.04
CA LEU A 83 5.50 -2.07 9.70
C LEU A 83 3.98 -2.13 9.50
N VAL A 84 3.51 -2.43 8.29
CA VAL A 84 2.08 -2.55 7.97
C VAL A 84 1.44 -3.71 8.73
N PHE A 85 2.08 -4.87 8.79
CA PHE A 85 1.64 -6.01 9.61
C PHE A 85 1.57 -5.67 11.10
N THR A 86 2.58 -4.97 11.62
CA THR A 86 2.61 -4.56 13.02
C THR A 86 1.48 -3.57 13.32
N GLY A 87 1.29 -2.56 12.47
CA GLY A 87 0.20 -1.60 12.60
C GLY A 87 -1.19 -2.24 12.51
N TYR A 88 -1.36 -3.24 11.64
CA TYR A 88 -2.60 -4.01 11.57
C TYR A 88 -2.83 -4.85 12.83
N THR A 89 -1.78 -5.46 13.38
CA THR A 89 -1.89 -6.21 14.64
C THR A 89 -2.26 -5.28 15.80
N LEU A 90 -1.70 -4.07 15.84
CA LEU A 90 -2.08 -3.03 16.80
C LEU A 90 -3.54 -2.62 16.61
N PHE A 91 -4.00 -2.43 15.36
CA PHE A 91 -5.41 -2.18 15.07
C PHE A 91 -6.29 -3.28 15.64
N GLN A 92 -5.98 -4.54 15.35
CA GLN A 92 -6.72 -5.69 15.85
C GLN A 92 -6.72 -5.77 17.39
N ALA A 93 -5.62 -5.41 18.05
CA ALA A 93 -5.53 -5.41 19.51
C ALA A 93 -6.33 -4.26 20.17
N ILE A 94 -6.44 -3.11 19.51
CA ILE A 94 -7.14 -1.93 20.03
C ILE A 94 -8.67 -2.05 19.86
N LEU A 95 -9.14 -2.87 18.92
CA LEU A 95 -10.56 -3.11 18.66
C LEU A 95 -11.27 -3.78 19.84
N LYS A 96 -11.70 -2.96 20.80
CA LYS A 96 -12.66 -3.35 21.84
C LYS A 96 -14.10 -3.25 21.31
N LYS A 97 -15.04 -3.93 21.97
CA LYS A 97 -16.47 -3.95 21.59
C LYS A 97 -17.06 -2.55 21.36
N GLU A 98 -16.67 -1.58 22.18
CA GLU A 98 -17.13 -0.19 22.09
C GLU A 98 -16.52 0.55 20.88
N LEU A 99 -15.21 0.36 20.63
CA LEU A 99 -14.52 0.95 19.47
C LEU A 99 -15.04 0.37 18.16
N LEU A 100 -15.21 -0.94 18.12
CA LEU A 100 -15.80 -1.63 16.99
C LEU A 100 -17.20 -1.09 16.69
N ARG A 101 -18.03 -0.87 17.72
CA ARG A 101 -19.38 -0.33 17.54
C ARG A 101 -19.35 1.11 16.99
N THR A 102 -18.48 1.98 17.48
CA THR A 102 -18.35 3.34 16.93
C THR A 102 -17.77 3.33 15.53
N LEU A 103 -16.80 2.49 15.23
CA LEU A 103 -16.21 2.40 13.90
C LEU A 103 -17.20 1.84 12.87
N LEU A 104 -18.10 0.93 13.26
CA LEU A 104 -19.17 0.39 12.42
C LEU A 104 -20.35 1.35 12.26
N ALA A 105 -20.67 2.13 13.30
CA ALA A 105 -21.76 3.13 13.28
C ALA A 105 -21.34 4.47 12.67
N SER A 106 -20.03 4.68 12.50
CA SER A 106 -19.46 5.85 11.83
C SER A 106 -19.62 5.71 10.31
N ASP A 107 -20.65 6.34 9.76
CA ASP A 107 -20.77 6.61 8.34
C ASP A 107 -20.11 7.97 8.03
N GLU A 108 -18.94 7.94 7.39
CA GLU A 108 -18.41 9.15 6.73
C GLU A 108 -18.84 9.17 5.27
N ASP A 109 -19.68 10.16 4.96
CA ASP A 109 -20.01 10.70 3.63
C ASP A 109 -20.27 9.71 2.49
N SER A 110 -21.55 9.63 2.11
CA SER A 110 -22.08 9.27 0.78
C SER A 110 -21.90 7.85 0.23
N ASN A 111 -21.11 6.97 0.86
CA ASN A 111 -20.80 5.63 0.31
C ASN A 111 -21.18 4.42 1.18
N GLN A 112 -21.97 4.56 2.25
CA GLN A 112 -22.53 3.45 3.06
C GLN A 112 -21.49 2.46 3.65
N THR A 113 -20.18 2.76 3.60
CA THR A 113 -19.13 1.90 4.15
C THR A 113 -18.59 2.50 5.43
N SER A 114 -18.61 1.72 6.51
CA SER A 114 -18.13 2.17 7.81
C SER A 114 -16.61 2.39 7.84
N THR A 115 -16.17 3.26 8.76
CA THR A 115 -14.75 3.53 9.00
C THR A 115 -13.96 2.26 9.30
N PHE A 116 -14.58 1.27 9.97
CA PHE A 116 -13.98 -0.05 10.19
C PHE A 116 -13.60 -0.75 8.87
N VAL A 117 -14.58 -0.92 7.98
CA VAL A 117 -14.39 -1.62 6.69
C VAL A 117 -13.36 -0.89 5.83
N ARG A 118 -13.36 0.44 5.85
CA ARG A 118 -12.36 1.26 5.15
C ARG A 118 -10.94 0.99 5.64
N VAL A 119 -10.73 1.04 6.95
CA VAL A 119 -9.41 0.85 7.57
C VAL A 119 -8.91 -0.57 7.36
N ASP A 120 -9.74 -1.58 7.61
CA ASP A 120 -9.39 -3.00 7.39
C ASP A 120 -9.03 -3.28 5.92
N ARG A 121 -9.88 -2.82 4.99
CA ARG A 121 -9.62 -2.94 3.55
C ARG A 121 -8.33 -2.23 3.14
N SER A 122 -8.04 -1.08 3.74
CA SER A 122 -6.81 -0.35 3.44
C SER A 122 -5.56 -1.09 3.91
N PHE A 123 -5.58 -1.72 5.09
CA PHE A 123 -4.46 -2.53 5.56
C PHE A 123 -4.23 -3.73 4.65
N TYR A 124 -5.30 -4.46 4.32
CA TYR A 124 -5.21 -5.61 3.41
C TYR A 124 -4.70 -5.20 2.02
N TYR A 125 -5.19 -4.08 1.49
CA TYR A 125 -4.75 -3.51 0.23
C TYR A 125 -3.24 -3.21 0.24
N LEU A 126 -2.76 -2.52 1.27
CA LEU A 126 -1.34 -2.18 1.42
C LEU A 126 -0.48 -3.44 1.53
N MET A 127 -0.87 -4.42 2.36
CA MET A 127 -0.15 -5.69 2.47
C MET A 127 -0.05 -6.41 1.13
N SER A 128 -1.17 -6.51 0.40
CA SER A 128 -1.21 -7.15 -0.91
C SER A 128 -0.33 -6.42 -1.92
N LEU A 129 -0.30 -5.09 -1.86
CA LEU A 129 0.50 -4.28 -2.77
C LEU A 129 2.00 -4.46 -2.55
N TYR A 130 2.48 -4.35 -1.31
CA TYR A 130 3.89 -4.56 -1.00
C TYR A 130 4.31 -6.01 -1.31
N PHE A 131 3.45 -6.98 -1.01
CA PHE A 131 3.71 -8.38 -1.36
C PHE A 131 3.88 -8.58 -2.89
N LEU A 132 3.01 -7.96 -3.70
CA LEU A 132 3.13 -8.00 -5.16
C LEU A 132 4.42 -7.35 -5.64
N ASN A 133 4.82 -6.20 -5.08
CA ASN A 133 6.05 -5.52 -5.48
C ASN A 133 7.29 -6.37 -5.13
N ILE A 134 7.31 -7.00 -3.95
CA ILE A 134 8.36 -7.95 -3.55
C ILE A 134 8.46 -9.11 -4.54
N CYS A 135 7.31 -9.71 -4.93
CA CYS A 135 7.30 -10.77 -5.93
C CYS A 135 7.85 -10.29 -7.28
N LEU A 136 7.47 -9.08 -7.72
CA LEU A 136 7.97 -8.47 -8.95
C LEU A 136 9.48 -8.22 -8.89
N ASN A 137 10.00 -7.73 -7.76
CA ASN A 137 11.42 -7.50 -7.53
C ASN A 137 12.21 -8.81 -7.62
N ILE A 138 11.72 -9.89 -6.98
CA ILE A 138 12.36 -11.22 -7.03
C ILE A 138 12.41 -11.74 -8.48
N LEU A 139 11.29 -11.64 -9.22
CA LEU A 139 11.25 -12.03 -10.63
C LEU A 139 12.23 -11.20 -11.48
N GLY A 140 12.32 -9.90 -11.21
CA GLY A 140 13.27 -8.99 -11.84
C GLY A 140 14.73 -9.40 -11.57
N LEU A 141 15.08 -9.69 -10.31
CA LEU A 141 16.42 -10.15 -9.93
C LEU A 141 16.78 -11.46 -10.63
N ILE A 142 15.89 -12.44 -10.63
CA ILE A 142 16.10 -13.72 -11.32
C ILE A 142 16.35 -13.48 -12.82
N PHE A 143 15.53 -12.63 -13.46
CA PHE A 143 15.71 -12.29 -14.87
C PHE A 143 17.08 -11.65 -15.15
N LEU A 144 17.49 -10.69 -14.32
CA LEU A 144 18.79 -10.01 -14.47
C LEU A 144 19.98 -10.95 -14.26
N ILE A 145 19.87 -11.90 -13.33
CA ILE A 145 20.89 -12.92 -13.08
C ILE A 145 21.01 -13.83 -14.31
N ILE A 146 19.89 -14.28 -14.89
CA ILE A 146 19.87 -15.15 -16.08
C ILE A 146 20.48 -14.45 -17.30
N VAL A 147 20.20 -13.16 -17.50
CA VAL A 147 20.74 -12.37 -18.63
C VAL A 147 22.27 -12.22 -18.57
N GLY A 148 22.90 -12.50 -17.42
CA GLY A 148 24.33 -12.77 -17.35
C GLY A 148 25.22 -11.58 -17.75
N GLY A 149 25.32 -10.59 -16.86
CA GLY A 149 26.44 -9.62 -16.80
C GLY A 149 26.61 -8.62 -17.95
N LYS A 150 26.12 -8.89 -19.17
CA LYS A 150 26.18 -7.99 -20.31
C LYS A 150 24.77 -7.61 -20.73
N TRP A 151 24.37 -6.37 -20.44
CA TRP A 151 23.14 -5.76 -20.99
C TRP A 151 23.35 -5.39 -22.46
N VAL A 152 23.66 -6.39 -23.27
CA VAL A 152 23.84 -6.24 -24.70
C VAL A 152 22.84 -7.18 -25.34
N LEU A 153 21.55 -6.84 -25.22
CA LEU A 153 20.49 -7.57 -25.92
C LEU A 153 20.70 -7.49 -27.44
N ILE A 154 21.34 -6.43 -27.91
CA ILE A 154 21.62 -6.17 -29.32
C ILE A 154 23.14 -5.94 -29.50
N PRO A 155 23.90 -6.99 -29.88
CA PRO A 155 25.37 -7.00 -29.90
C PRO A 155 26.03 -5.99 -30.84
N HIS A 156 25.26 -5.25 -31.64
CA HIS A 156 25.79 -4.30 -32.62
C HIS A 156 25.40 -2.84 -32.37
N ASN A 157 24.50 -2.55 -31.43
CA ASN A 157 24.04 -1.18 -31.16
C ASN A 157 23.90 -0.92 -29.66
N ILE A 158 24.98 -0.42 -29.05
CA ILE A 158 25.02 -0.03 -27.62
C ILE A 158 23.94 1.01 -27.31
N LEU A 159 23.77 1.98 -28.20
CA LEU A 159 22.75 3.03 -28.07
C LEU A 159 21.32 2.44 -28.01
N LEU A 160 21.04 1.42 -28.82
CA LEU A 160 19.72 0.78 -28.86
C LEU A 160 19.49 -0.14 -27.65
N SER A 161 20.55 -0.81 -27.16
CA SER A 161 20.51 -1.58 -25.91
C SER A 161 20.23 -0.68 -24.70
N ASN A 162 20.89 0.48 -24.65
CA ASN A 162 20.69 1.47 -23.58
C ASN A 162 19.31 2.11 -23.64
N ALA A 163 18.80 2.43 -24.84
CA ALA A 163 17.43 2.92 -25.01
C ALA A 163 16.41 1.87 -24.51
N PHE A 164 16.60 0.60 -24.86
CA PHE A 164 15.73 -0.49 -24.42
C PHE A 164 15.77 -0.69 -22.89
N PHE A 165 16.95 -0.59 -22.28
CA PHE A 165 17.09 -0.58 -20.83
C PHE A 165 16.24 0.51 -20.17
N VAL A 166 16.35 1.75 -20.66
CA VAL A 166 15.60 2.89 -20.11
C VAL A 166 14.10 2.68 -20.27
N ILE A 167 13.65 2.24 -21.45
CA ILE A 167 12.23 2.00 -21.74
C ILE A 167 11.61 0.98 -20.79
N ILE A 168 12.33 -0.07 -20.43
CA ILE A 168 11.84 -1.09 -19.48
C ILE A 168 11.98 -0.64 -18.03
N SER A 169 13.10 -0.01 -17.68
CA SER A 169 13.41 0.35 -16.29
C SER A 169 12.53 1.47 -15.77
N VAL A 170 12.13 2.43 -16.62
CA VAL A 170 11.31 3.57 -16.19
C VAL A 170 9.94 3.14 -15.66
N PRO A 171 9.12 2.34 -16.36
CA PRO A 171 7.86 1.84 -15.83
C PRO A 171 8.04 1.06 -14.52
N TYR A 172 9.05 0.19 -14.45
CA TYR A 172 9.34 -0.61 -13.27
C TYR A 172 9.72 0.25 -12.04
N LEU A 173 10.64 1.19 -12.20
CA LEU A 173 11.06 2.09 -11.13
C LEU A 173 9.93 3.03 -10.71
N THR A 174 9.14 3.52 -11.67
CA THR A 174 7.96 4.34 -11.38
C THR A 174 6.95 3.58 -10.54
N TYR A 175 6.65 2.34 -10.92
CA TYR A 175 5.75 1.46 -10.18
C TYR A 175 6.27 1.24 -8.74
N SER A 176 7.54 0.86 -8.59
CA SER A 176 8.15 0.59 -7.28
C SER A 176 8.13 1.82 -6.36
N LEU A 177 8.47 3.00 -6.89
CA LEU A 177 8.43 4.25 -6.12
C LEU A 177 7.00 4.63 -5.71
N LEU A 178 6.01 4.40 -6.59
CA LEU A 178 4.61 4.62 -6.25
C LEU A 178 4.15 3.70 -5.13
N VAL A 179 4.57 2.42 -5.12
CA VAL A 179 4.27 1.47 -4.04
C VAL A 179 4.82 1.99 -2.71
N ILE A 180 6.09 2.39 -2.65
CA ILE A 180 6.71 2.97 -1.45
C ILE A 180 5.94 4.22 -0.98
N TRP A 181 5.49 5.05 -1.92
CA TRP A 181 4.71 6.25 -1.61
C TRP A 181 3.34 5.96 -0.97
N GLU A 182 2.82 4.74 -1.03
CA GLU A 182 1.55 4.37 -0.40
C GLU A 182 1.65 4.23 1.13
N ILE A 183 2.86 4.21 1.71
CA ILE A 183 3.05 4.22 3.17
C ILE A 183 2.37 5.42 3.86
N LYS A 184 2.21 6.55 3.14
CA LYS A 184 1.51 7.74 3.66
C LYS A 184 0.08 7.40 4.12
N PHE A 185 -0.61 6.51 3.40
CA PHE A 185 -1.99 6.12 3.71
C PHE A 185 -2.04 5.26 4.97
N PHE A 186 -1.04 4.39 5.15
CA PHE A 186 -0.88 3.64 6.39
C PHE A 186 -0.74 4.57 7.60
N ILE A 187 0.17 5.55 7.53
CA ILE A 187 0.42 6.49 8.63
C ILE A 187 -0.86 7.27 8.98
N TYR A 188 -1.58 7.75 7.96
CA TYR A 188 -2.84 8.47 8.15
C TYR A 188 -3.89 7.61 8.85
N ASN A 189 -4.17 6.41 8.33
CA ASN A 189 -5.19 5.52 8.89
C ASN A 189 -4.86 5.08 10.32
N LEU A 190 -3.58 4.82 10.60
CA LEU A 190 -3.12 4.45 11.93
C LEU A 190 -3.31 5.61 12.92
N SER A 191 -2.97 6.84 12.51
CA SER A 191 -3.19 8.03 13.34
C SER A 191 -4.67 8.29 13.60
N GLU A 192 -5.53 8.14 12.59
CA GLU A 192 -6.98 8.29 12.72
C GLU A 192 -7.53 7.31 13.76
N LEU A 193 -7.12 6.05 13.67
CA LEU A 193 -7.53 5.01 14.61
C LEU A 193 -7.13 5.34 16.05
N PHE A 194 -5.89 5.77 16.28
CA PHE A 194 -5.44 6.15 17.63
C PHE A 194 -6.27 7.29 18.19
N ASN A 195 -6.57 8.31 17.39
CA ASN A 195 -7.38 9.44 17.80
C ASN A 195 -8.81 9.01 18.16
N LEU A 196 -9.42 8.09 17.39
CA LEU A 196 -10.73 7.55 17.69
C LEU A 196 -10.75 6.74 18.99
N ASN A 197 -9.72 5.92 19.23
CA ASN A 197 -9.58 5.17 20.48
C ASN A 197 -9.43 6.11 21.70
N ILE A 198 -8.60 7.15 21.59
CA ILE A 198 -8.43 8.15 22.67
C ILE A 198 -9.76 8.87 22.94
N LYS A 199 -10.48 9.28 21.89
CA LYS A 199 -11.78 9.94 22.02
C LYS A 199 -12.77 9.05 22.78
N GLN A 200 -12.79 7.74 22.51
CA GLN A 200 -13.63 6.83 23.26
C GLN A 200 -13.22 6.66 24.71
N LEU A 201 -11.93 6.51 24.99
CA LEU A 201 -11.43 6.42 26.36
C LEU A 201 -11.82 7.66 27.17
N MET A 202 -11.72 8.86 26.58
CA MET A 202 -12.19 10.10 27.23
C MET A 202 -13.69 10.06 27.52
N LEU A 203 -14.52 9.61 26.55
CA LEU A 203 -15.97 9.51 26.75
C LEU A 203 -16.34 8.52 27.86
N ASN A 204 -15.58 7.43 28.00
CA ASN A 204 -15.82 6.45 29.07
C ASN A 204 -15.46 7.02 30.44
N ILE A 205 -14.32 7.72 30.56
CA ILE A 205 -13.91 8.39 31.80
C ILE A 205 -14.95 9.42 32.24
N ILE A 206 -15.46 10.24 31.31
CA ILE A 206 -16.50 11.24 31.61
C ILE A 206 -17.78 10.56 32.13
N LYS A 207 -18.22 9.48 31.49
CA LYS A 207 -19.40 8.72 31.93
C LYS A 207 -19.21 8.06 33.29
N GLU A 208 -18.01 7.60 33.60
CA GLU A 208 -17.69 7.06 34.91
C GLU A 208 -17.78 8.16 35.98
N SER A 209 -17.21 9.34 35.73
CA SER A 209 -17.30 10.48 36.66
C SER A 209 -18.74 10.96 36.89
N GLU A 210 -19.58 11.01 35.86
CA GLU A 210 -21.00 11.41 36.00
C GLU A 210 -21.86 10.41 36.78
N ASN A 211 -21.42 9.15 36.88
CA ASN A 211 -22.12 8.11 37.63
C ASN A 211 -21.62 7.98 39.07
N GLU A 212 -20.39 8.44 39.39
CA GLU A 212 -19.89 8.49 40.77
C GLU A 212 -20.47 9.68 41.55
N ASP A 213 -20.88 10.76 40.87
CA ASP A 213 -21.52 11.94 41.47
C ASP A 213 -23.05 11.81 41.70
N LYS A 214 -23.64 10.62 41.48
CA LYS A 214 -25.07 10.31 41.69
C LYS A 214 -25.30 9.24 42.76
#